data_AF-A0A2N6EUX5-F1
#
_entry.id   AF-A0A2N6EUX5-F1
#
_cell.length_a   1.000
_cell.length_b   1.000
_cell.length_c   1.000
_cell.angle_alpha   90.00
_cell.angle_beta   90.00
_cell.angle_gamma   90.00
#
_symmetry.space_group_name_H-M   'P 1'
#
loop_
_entity.id
_entity.type
_entity.pdbx_description
1 polymer ?
#
loop_
_entity_poly.entity_id
_entity_poly.type
_entity_poly.pdbx_seq_one_letter_code
_entity_poly.pdbx_strand_id
1 'polypeptide(L)'
;MSQYAMIIDLEKCVGCHACAVSCRAEWEVPVGKDSEDRERHRNWVKRLGPAKTPHGMSYTYYPGLCNHCDEPSCVEACPYDVESRTFVDQQTGKKVTMDVAATWKDPFNGTVQINKEGCWGCGACADACPYSVRYVNEELDEPKADKCTFCVERLAVGKQPACVQTCLAGARIFGDLSDPDSEVSKYVKKGAVGLESSAVKIGPNVRYFGNARDMSLLTSTCTPLTMPVADVNMRRLLMGRLAKSTFKGVKNFALLGMAGSLLISDTESEKQD
;
A
#
# COMPACT_ATOMS: atom_id res chain seq x y z
N MET A 1 19.17 9.13 9.11
CA MET A 1 17.88 8.44 8.91
C MET A 1 17.95 7.83 7.54
N SER A 2 17.59 6.57 7.42
CA SER A 2 17.66 5.81 6.17
C SER A 2 16.47 6.17 5.28
N GLN A 3 16.64 6.00 3.97
CA GLN A 3 15.59 6.11 2.98
C GLN A 3 15.63 4.85 2.11
N TYR A 4 14.81 3.86 2.47
CA TYR A 4 14.76 2.62 1.72
C TYR A 4 14.17 2.81 0.33
N ALA A 5 14.74 2.08 -0.61
CA ALA A 5 14.40 2.14 -2.02
C ALA A 5 14.54 0.78 -2.70
N MET A 6 13.95 0.69 -3.89
CA MET A 6 14.09 -0.46 -4.76
C MET A 6 14.45 -0.03 -6.17
N ILE A 7 15.47 -0.67 -6.75
CA ILE A 7 15.76 -0.58 -8.19
C ILE A 7 15.11 -1.76 -8.89
N ILE A 8 14.56 -1.50 -10.07
CA ILE A 8 14.04 -2.49 -10.99
C ILE A 8 14.85 -2.39 -12.29
N ASP A 9 15.74 -3.35 -12.47
CA ASP A 9 16.60 -3.48 -13.64
C ASP A 9 15.85 -4.22 -14.76
N LEU A 10 15.39 -3.46 -15.75
CA LEU A 10 14.58 -3.95 -16.87
C LEU A 10 15.39 -4.85 -17.82
N GLU A 11 16.71 -4.71 -17.87
CA GLU A 11 17.57 -5.59 -18.69
C GLU A 11 17.65 -7.00 -18.12
N LYS A 12 17.45 -7.14 -16.81
CA LYS A 12 17.44 -8.42 -16.12
C LYS A 12 16.03 -9.02 -16.01
N CYS A 13 14.99 -8.20 -16.07
CA CYS A 13 13.63 -8.69 -15.83
C CYS A 13 13.12 -9.53 -17.01
N VAL A 14 12.93 -10.83 -16.77
CA VAL A 14 12.35 -11.77 -17.76
C VAL A 14 10.82 -11.93 -17.63
N GLY A 15 10.20 -11.18 -16.72
CA GLY A 15 8.76 -11.22 -16.51
C GLY A 15 8.21 -12.57 -16.03
N CYS A 16 8.93 -13.29 -15.18
CA CYS A 16 8.52 -14.63 -14.69
C CYS A 16 7.42 -14.62 -13.61
N HIS A 17 6.97 -13.44 -13.15
CA HIS A 17 5.96 -13.26 -12.10
C HIS A 17 6.29 -13.86 -10.70
N ALA A 18 7.46 -14.47 -10.51
CA ALA A 18 7.87 -15.04 -9.22
C ALA A 18 7.80 -14.02 -8.07
N CYS A 19 8.16 -12.76 -8.33
CA CYS A 19 8.09 -11.69 -7.35
C CYS A 19 6.66 -11.36 -6.89
N ALA A 20 5.66 -11.55 -7.76
CA ALA A 20 4.26 -11.33 -7.44
C ALA A 20 3.70 -12.48 -6.60
N VAL A 21 4.00 -13.72 -7.02
CA VAL A 21 3.60 -14.93 -6.30
C VAL A 21 4.22 -14.97 -4.90
N SER A 22 5.51 -14.67 -4.75
CA SER A 22 6.16 -14.69 -3.43
C SER A 22 5.62 -13.62 -2.49
N CYS A 23 5.31 -12.43 -3.00
CA CYS A 23 4.72 -11.37 -2.19
C CYS A 23 3.31 -11.75 -1.73
N ARG A 24 2.53 -12.40 -2.61
CA ARG A 24 1.22 -12.92 -2.28
C ARG A 24 1.29 -13.99 -1.19
N ALA A 25 2.20 -14.95 -1.33
CA ALA A 25 2.37 -16.05 -0.37
C ALA A 25 2.90 -15.57 0.99
N GLU A 26 3.87 -14.64 1.00
CA GLU A 26 4.46 -14.12 2.24
C GLU A 26 3.46 -13.32 3.08
N TRP A 27 2.53 -12.61 2.43
CA TRP A 27 1.64 -11.66 3.09
C TRP A 27 0.16 -12.02 2.99
N GLU A 28 -0.14 -13.24 2.55
CA GLU A 28 -1.49 -13.77 2.40
C GLU A 28 -2.40 -12.80 1.61
N VAL A 29 -1.85 -12.20 0.54
CA VAL A 29 -2.58 -11.21 -0.25
C VAL A 29 -3.78 -11.92 -0.92
N PRO A 30 -5.03 -11.49 -0.71
CA PRO A 30 -6.19 -12.23 -1.20
C PRO A 30 -6.24 -12.25 -2.72
N VAL A 31 -6.57 -13.39 -3.33
CA VAL A 31 -6.82 -13.49 -4.77
C VAL A 31 -8.22 -12.91 -5.05
N GLY A 32 -8.36 -12.05 -6.06
CA GLY A 32 -9.67 -11.54 -6.49
C GLY A 32 -10.63 -12.68 -6.81
N LYS A 33 -11.93 -12.54 -6.50
CA LYS A 33 -12.95 -13.56 -6.82
C LYS A 33 -13.52 -13.41 -8.23
N ASP A 34 -13.20 -12.30 -8.88
CA ASP A 34 -13.74 -11.83 -10.14
C ASP A 34 -12.64 -11.57 -11.18
N SER A 35 -12.94 -11.90 -12.44
CA SER A 35 -12.07 -11.77 -13.62
C SER A 35 -11.93 -10.33 -14.13
N GLU A 36 -12.44 -9.34 -13.40
CA GLU A 36 -12.51 -7.94 -13.82
C GLU A 36 -11.62 -7.09 -12.92
N ASP A 37 -10.35 -6.89 -13.31
CA ASP A 37 -9.42 -5.80 -12.93
C ASP A 37 -9.26 -5.37 -11.45
N ARG A 38 -9.94 -6.03 -10.51
CA ARG A 38 -9.85 -5.84 -9.06
C ARG A 38 -8.79 -6.77 -8.45
N GLU A 39 -7.78 -7.12 -9.23
CA GLU A 39 -6.73 -8.01 -8.76
C GLU A 39 -5.96 -7.34 -7.61
N ARG A 40 -6.25 -7.81 -6.39
CA ARG A 40 -5.57 -7.37 -5.18
C ARG A 40 -4.14 -7.88 -5.22
N HIS A 41 -3.19 -6.96 -5.32
CA HIS A 41 -1.78 -7.27 -5.38
C HIS A 41 -0.94 -6.19 -4.70
N ARG A 42 0.12 -6.59 -3.99
CA ARG A 42 1.11 -5.65 -3.44
C ARG A 42 2.18 -5.27 -4.46
N ASN A 43 2.37 -6.11 -5.49
CA ASN A 43 3.21 -5.86 -6.66
C ASN A 43 2.69 -6.69 -7.85
N TRP A 44 3.07 -6.30 -9.05
CA TRP A 44 2.66 -6.98 -10.29
C TRP A 44 3.80 -6.97 -11.31
N VAL A 45 3.58 -7.62 -12.46
CA VAL A 45 4.42 -7.51 -13.65
C VAL A 45 3.50 -7.36 -14.85
N LYS A 46 3.55 -6.22 -15.54
CA LYS A 46 2.84 -5.98 -16.80
C LYS A 46 3.79 -6.16 -17.98
N ARG A 47 3.31 -6.72 -19.08
CA ARG A 47 4.05 -6.77 -20.35
C ARG A 47 3.84 -5.45 -21.09
N LEU A 48 4.90 -4.85 -21.61
CA LEU A 48 4.85 -3.64 -22.43
C LEU A 48 5.34 -3.92 -23.84
N GLY A 49 4.64 -3.34 -24.82
CA GLY A 49 4.93 -3.52 -26.24
C GLY A 49 4.45 -4.88 -26.81
N PRO A 50 4.88 -5.25 -28.02
CA PRO A 50 5.86 -4.54 -28.84
C PRO A 50 5.41 -3.13 -29.23
N ALA A 51 6.31 -2.15 -29.17
CA ALA A 51 6.03 -0.78 -29.56
C ALA A 51 7.26 -0.08 -30.14
N LYS A 52 7.04 0.86 -31.07
CA LYS A 52 8.10 1.70 -31.63
C LYS A 52 8.43 2.83 -30.67
N THR A 53 9.71 2.95 -30.31
CA THR A 53 10.28 4.04 -29.52
C THR A 53 11.23 4.88 -30.37
N PRO A 54 11.68 6.05 -29.91
CA PRO A 54 12.74 6.82 -30.57
C PRO A 54 14.05 6.03 -30.75
N HIS A 55 14.26 4.95 -29.97
CA HIS A 55 15.45 4.11 -30.00
C HIS A 55 15.22 2.75 -30.68
N GLY A 56 14.11 2.60 -31.42
CA GLY A 56 13.76 1.39 -32.16
C GLY A 56 12.58 0.62 -31.54
N MET A 57 12.35 -0.60 -32.03
CA MET A 57 11.32 -1.50 -31.50
C MET A 57 11.71 -1.99 -30.10
N SER A 58 10.79 -1.85 -29.15
CA SER A 58 10.98 -2.32 -27.76
C SER A 58 9.90 -3.28 -27.34
N TYR A 59 10.29 -4.17 -26.43
CA TYR A 59 9.44 -5.11 -25.73
C TYR A 59 10.08 -5.33 -24.36
N THR A 60 9.34 -5.04 -23.29
CA THR A 60 9.87 -5.13 -21.92
C THR A 60 8.76 -5.45 -20.92
N TYR A 61 9.12 -5.50 -19.64
CA TYR A 61 8.19 -5.73 -18.55
C TYR A 61 8.17 -4.52 -17.62
N TYR A 62 7.02 -4.25 -17.02
CA TYR A 62 6.83 -3.27 -15.96
C TYR A 62 6.46 -3.98 -14.66
N PRO A 63 7.46 -4.32 -13.82
CA PRO A 63 7.19 -4.72 -12.45
C PRO A 63 6.80 -3.50 -11.62
N GLY A 64 5.54 -3.39 -11.22
CA GLY A 64 5.03 -2.29 -10.38
C GLY A 64 4.82 -2.71 -8.94
N LEU A 65 4.88 -1.75 -8.01
CA LEU A 65 4.61 -1.87 -6.58
C LEU A 65 4.49 -0.48 -5.96
N CYS A 66 4.17 -0.38 -4.66
CA CYS A 66 4.19 0.91 -3.97
C CYS A 66 5.59 1.54 -4.01
N ASN A 67 5.65 2.81 -4.40
CA ASN A 67 6.90 3.54 -4.53
C ASN A 67 7.48 4.06 -3.21
N HIS A 68 6.72 3.97 -2.10
CA HIS A 68 7.11 4.55 -0.81
C HIS A 68 7.66 5.97 -0.95
N CYS A 69 6.89 6.83 -1.62
CA CYS A 69 7.31 8.16 -2.09
C CYS A 69 7.83 9.08 -0.97
N ASP A 70 8.62 10.08 -1.37
CA ASP A 70 9.18 11.06 -0.46
C ASP A 70 8.13 12.01 0.11
N GLU A 71 7.23 12.47 -0.75
CA GLU A 71 6.06 13.30 -0.46
C GLU A 71 4.77 12.52 -0.77
N PRO A 72 4.41 11.54 0.08
CA PRO A 72 3.35 10.58 -0.27
C PRO A 72 1.96 11.21 -0.18
N SER A 73 1.37 11.56 -1.32
CA SER A 73 -0.03 12.07 -1.44
C SER A 73 -1.06 11.24 -0.68
N CYS A 74 -0.86 9.92 -0.67
CA CYS A 74 -1.71 8.98 0.05
C CYS A 74 -1.71 9.14 1.58
N VAL A 75 -0.66 9.74 2.17
CA VAL A 75 -0.60 10.08 3.60
C VAL A 75 -1.43 11.32 3.88
N GLU A 76 -1.26 12.37 3.09
CA GLU A 76 -2.02 13.62 3.21
C GLU A 76 -3.52 13.41 2.99
N ALA A 77 -3.89 12.51 2.08
CA ALA A 77 -5.27 12.19 1.77
C ALA A 77 -6.02 11.40 2.86
N CYS A 78 -5.35 10.94 3.92
CA CYS A 78 -5.98 10.09 4.92
C CYS A 78 -6.87 10.91 5.87
N PRO A 79 -8.20 10.68 5.89
CA PRO A 79 -9.12 11.47 6.74
C PRO A 79 -9.23 10.92 8.17
N TYR A 80 -8.36 10.00 8.57
CA TYR A 80 -8.36 9.44 9.92
C TYR A 80 -7.86 10.50 10.92
N ASP A 81 -8.46 10.52 12.10
CA ASP A 81 -8.07 11.46 13.16
C ASP A 81 -6.60 11.25 13.54
N VAL A 82 -5.82 12.32 13.58
CA VAL A 82 -4.40 12.21 13.90
C VAL A 82 -4.22 11.79 15.36
N GLU A 83 -3.28 10.87 15.58
CA GLU A 83 -2.90 10.43 16.91
C GLU A 83 -1.38 10.50 17.08
N SER A 84 -0.95 10.88 18.27
CA SER A 84 0.47 10.95 18.60
C SER A 84 1.02 9.55 18.80
N ARG A 85 2.00 9.14 17.99
CA ARG A 85 2.65 7.83 18.09
C ARG A 85 4.14 7.96 18.30
N THR A 86 4.69 7.08 19.13
CA THR A 86 6.14 6.96 19.32
C THR A 86 6.67 5.78 18.52
N PHE A 87 7.53 6.06 17.56
CA PHE A 87 8.25 5.10 16.75
C PHE A 87 9.59 4.79 17.40
N VAL A 88 10.01 3.53 17.32
CA VAL A 88 11.30 3.07 17.84
C VAL A 88 12.07 2.43 16.69
N ASP A 89 13.26 2.95 16.41
CA ASP A 89 14.18 2.31 15.50
C ASP A 89 14.68 1.00 16.11
N GLN A 90 14.45 -0.10 15.41
CA GLN A 90 14.83 -1.43 15.87
C GLN A 90 16.35 -1.62 15.92
N GLN A 91 17.11 -0.85 15.11
CA GLN A 91 18.57 -0.97 15.06
C GLN A 91 19.26 -0.12 16.11
N THR A 92 18.89 1.17 16.23
CA THR A 92 19.57 2.10 17.14
C THR A 92 18.88 2.31 18.48
N GLY A 93 17.61 1.88 18.62
CA GLY A 93 16.77 2.16 19.79
C GLY A 93 16.31 3.62 19.88
N LYS A 94 16.63 4.47 18.88
CA LYS A 94 16.20 5.87 18.83
C LYS A 94 14.68 5.95 18.79
N LYS A 95 14.11 6.90 19.54
CA LYS A 95 12.67 7.15 19.59
C LYS A 95 12.32 8.47 18.91
N VAL A 96 11.23 8.47 18.16
CA VAL A 96 10.65 9.68 17.55
C VAL A 96 9.15 9.65 17.79
N THR A 97 8.60 10.72 18.35
CA THR A 97 7.16 10.89 18.51
C THR A 97 6.66 11.87 17.46
N MET A 98 5.62 11.49 16.72
CA MET A 98 4.99 12.34 15.71
C MET A 98 3.51 12.03 15.59
N ASP A 99 2.73 13.03 15.17
CA ASP A 99 1.30 12.88 14.93
C ASP A 99 1.08 12.25 13.55
N VAL A 100 0.30 11.18 13.52
CA VAL A 100 0.06 10.39 12.30
C VAL A 100 -1.40 10.00 12.17
N ALA A 101 -1.85 9.91 10.92
CA ALA A 101 -3.13 9.30 10.58
C ALA A 101 -3.00 7.76 10.50
N ALA A 102 -3.96 7.10 9.85
CA ALA A 102 -3.91 5.64 9.65
C ALA A 102 -2.81 5.20 8.67
N THR A 103 -2.28 6.09 7.84
CA THR A 103 -1.10 5.84 6.99
C THR A 103 -0.07 6.94 7.24
N TRP A 104 1.22 6.59 7.26
CA TRP A 104 2.30 7.53 7.58
C TRP A 104 3.58 7.18 6.79
N LYS A 105 4.55 8.09 6.77
CA LYS A 105 5.93 7.81 6.35
C LYS A 105 6.76 7.55 7.60
N ASP A 106 7.39 6.38 7.68
CA ASP A 106 8.24 6.00 8.80
C ASP A 106 9.46 6.94 8.91
N PRO A 107 9.75 7.49 10.10
CA PRO A 107 10.79 8.51 10.26
C PRO A 107 12.21 7.94 10.20
N PHE A 108 12.39 6.62 10.34
CA PHE A 108 13.71 6.01 10.41
C PHE A 108 14.18 5.43 9.08
N ASN A 109 13.25 4.84 8.32
CA ASN A 109 13.56 4.15 7.07
C ASN A 109 12.85 4.73 5.84
N GLY A 110 12.00 5.75 6.01
CA GLY A 110 11.33 6.45 4.92
C GLY A 110 10.24 5.62 4.23
N THR A 111 9.87 4.45 4.75
CA THR A 111 8.81 3.63 4.17
C THR A 111 7.43 4.18 4.54
N VAL A 112 6.55 4.31 3.55
CA VAL A 112 5.13 4.59 3.81
C VAL A 112 4.44 3.33 4.36
N GLN A 113 3.70 3.42 5.47
CA GLN A 113 3.03 2.30 6.15
C GLN A 113 1.55 2.58 6.45
N ILE A 114 0.77 1.53 6.75
CA ILE A 114 -0.66 1.61 7.10
C ILE A 114 -0.88 0.87 8.43
N ASN A 115 -1.53 1.52 9.39
CA ASN A 115 -2.06 0.88 10.58
C ASN A 115 -3.45 0.36 10.25
N LYS A 116 -3.58 -0.97 10.21
CA LYS A 116 -4.84 -1.65 9.90
C LYS A 116 -5.91 -1.39 10.96
N GLU A 117 -5.52 -1.20 12.22
CA GLU A 117 -6.46 -0.93 13.31
C GLU A 117 -7.10 0.47 13.16
N GLY A 118 -6.30 1.47 12.77
CA GLY A 118 -6.77 2.82 12.48
C GLY A 118 -7.45 2.99 11.12
N CYS A 119 -7.24 2.07 10.17
CA CYS A 119 -7.79 2.21 8.83
C CYS A 119 -9.31 1.92 8.79
N TRP A 120 -10.10 2.87 8.28
CA TRP A 120 -11.55 2.71 8.09
C TRP A 120 -11.93 2.13 6.72
N GLY A 121 -10.95 1.85 5.85
CA GLY A 121 -11.24 1.36 4.49
C GLY A 121 -11.93 2.37 3.58
N CYS A 122 -11.78 3.67 3.82
CA CYS A 122 -12.50 4.72 3.09
C CYS A 122 -12.08 4.89 1.62
N GLY A 123 -10.90 4.40 1.21
CA GLY A 123 -10.42 4.46 -0.18
C GLY A 123 -9.61 5.70 -0.55
N ALA A 124 -9.73 6.81 0.19
CA ALA A 124 -9.07 8.09 -0.13
C ALA A 124 -7.57 7.98 -0.44
N CYS A 125 -6.82 7.18 0.32
CA CYS A 125 -5.39 6.99 0.09
C CYS A 125 -5.08 6.18 -1.19
N ALA A 126 -6.00 5.32 -1.63
CA ALA A 126 -5.89 4.59 -2.89
C ALA A 126 -6.20 5.51 -4.08
N ASP A 127 -7.25 6.31 -3.97
CA ASP A 127 -7.63 7.29 -5.00
C ASP A 127 -6.55 8.35 -5.21
N ALA A 128 -5.96 8.85 -4.11
CA ALA A 128 -4.87 9.83 -4.16
C ALA A 128 -3.54 9.30 -4.72
N CYS A 129 -3.41 7.99 -4.94
CA CYS A 129 -2.14 7.41 -5.37
C CYS A 129 -1.99 7.49 -6.90
N PRO A 130 -1.05 8.27 -7.45
CA PRO A 130 -0.88 8.43 -8.90
C PRO A 130 -0.43 7.14 -9.61
N TYR A 131 0.00 6.13 -8.84
CA TYR A 131 0.50 4.86 -9.37
C TYR A 131 -0.53 3.72 -9.25
N SER A 132 -1.69 3.96 -8.63
CA SER A 132 -2.73 2.94 -8.38
C SER A 132 -2.19 1.67 -7.71
N VAL A 133 -1.24 1.83 -6.77
CA VAL A 133 -0.53 0.72 -6.07
C VAL A 133 -1.19 0.32 -4.74
N ARG A 134 -2.34 0.90 -4.43
CA ARG A 134 -3.12 0.69 -3.21
C ARG A 134 -4.48 0.14 -3.60
N TYR A 135 -5.01 -0.77 -2.80
CA TYR A 135 -6.39 -1.26 -2.94
C TYR A 135 -7.06 -1.28 -1.58
N VAL A 136 -8.39 -1.33 -1.55
CA VAL A 136 -9.16 -1.60 -0.33
C VAL A 136 -9.59 -3.07 -0.35
N ASN A 137 -9.23 -3.82 0.68
CA ASN A 137 -9.73 -5.18 0.86
C ASN A 137 -11.13 -5.10 1.45
N GLU A 138 -12.14 -5.31 0.61
CA GLU A 138 -13.55 -5.25 0.98
C GLU A 138 -14.12 -6.60 1.47
N GLU A 139 -13.32 -7.67 1.41
CA GLU A 139 -13.75 -9.01 1.86
C GLU A 139 -13.57 -9.25 3.36
N LEU A 140 -12.88 -8.34 4.04
CA LEU A 140 -12.79 -8.35 5.50
C LEU A 140 -14.10 -7.84 6.09
N ASP A 141 -14.46 -8.33 7.28
CA ASP A 141 -15.58 -7.82 8.07
C ASP A 141 -15.51 -6.30 8.23
N GLU A 142 -14.29 -5.77 8.39
CA GLU A 142 -14.00 -4.35 8.29
C GLU A 142 -13.06 -4.08 7.11
N PRO A 143 -13.49 -3.33 6.06
CA PRO A 143 -12.64 -3.04 4.92
C PRO A 143 -11.35 -2.29 5.31
N LYS A 144 -10.20 -2.72 4.77
CA LYS A 144 -8.90 -2.08 5.05
C LYS A 144 -8.12 -1.81 3.78
N ALA A 145 -7.49 -0.63 3.68
CA ALA A 145 -6.55 -0.34 2.60
C ALA A 145 -5.28 -1.19 2.74
N ASP A 146 -4.72 -1.65 1.63
CA ASP A 146 -3.47 -2.42 1.59
C ASP A 146 -2.57 -2.03 0.40
N LYS A 147 -1.27 -2.35 0.53
CA LYS A 147 -0.21 -2.06 -0.45
C LYS A 147 1.08 -2.81 -0.08
N CYS A 148 2.10 -2.70 -0.94
CA CYS A 148 3.47 -3.10 -0.55
C CYS A 148 3.93 -2.37 0.72
N THR A 149 4.58 -3.09 1.62
CA THR A 149 5.17 -2.57 2.87
C THR A 149 6.69 -2.49 2.80
N PHE A 150 7.31 -2.79 1.64
CA PHE A 150 8.74 -3.12 1.53
C PHE A 150 9.19 -4.27 2.45
N CYS A 151 8.25 -5.09 2.93
CA CYS A 151 8.52 -6.20 3.82
C CYS A 151 9.29 -5.77 5.09
N VAL A 152 8.90 -4.65 5.71
CA VAL A 152 9.56 -4.10 6.91
C VAL A 152 9.73 -5.12 8.04
N GLU A 153 8.80 -6.05 8.19
CA GLU A 153 8.86 -7.12 9.20
C GLU A 153 9.95 -8.15 8.87
N ARG A 154 10.22 -8.40 7.58
CA ARG A 154 11.35 -9.24 7.14
C ARG A 154 12.68 -8.51 7.36
N LEU A 155 12.72 -7.22 7.01
CA LEU A 155 13.90 -6.38 7.21
C LEU A 155 14.29 -6.32 8.70
N ALA A 156 13.30 -6.26 9.60
CA ALA A 156 13.51 -6.24 11.04
C ALA A 156 14.25 -7.48 11.57
N VAL A 157 14.17 -8.62 10.87
CA VAL A 157 14.88 -9.87 11.22
C VAL A 157 16.05 -10.16 10.26
N GLY A 158 16.56 -9.13 9.57
CA GLY A 158 17.73 -9.24 8.70
C GLY A 158 17.49 -9.99 7.38
N LYS A 159 16.23 -10.21 6.98
CA LYS A 159 15.88 -10.85 5.71
C LYS A 159 15.61 -9.81 4.62
N GLN A 160 15.90 -10.17 3.37
CA GLN A 160 15.50 -9.35 2.22
C GLN A 160 13.98 -9.40 1.98
N PRO A 161 13.39 -8.40 1.30
CA PRO A 161 12.00 -8.46 0.85
C PRO A 161 11.73 -9.72 0.02
N ALA A 162 10.56 -10.34 0.19
CA ALA A 162 10.24 -11.61 -0.47
C ALA A 162 10.32 -11.54 -2.00
N CYS A 163 9.99 -10.39 -2.59
CA CYS A 163 10.07 -10.15 -4.03
C CYS A 163 11.52 -10.01 -4.55
N VAL A 164 12.46 -9.61 -3.68
CA VAL A 164 13.90 -9.51 -3.98
C VAL A 164 14.54 -10.88 -3.84
N GLN A 165 14.31 -11.57 -2.73
CA GLN A 165 14.90 -12.88 -2.46
C GLN A 165 14.53 -13.92 -3.53
N THR A 166 13.29 -13.90 -4.05
CA THR A 166 12.85 -14.85 -5.09
C THR A 166 13.32 -14.48 -6.50
N CYS A 167 13.87 -13.28 -6.71
CA CYS A 167 14.15 -12.77 -8.04
C CYS A 167 15.39 -13.45 -8.63
N LEU A 168 15.18 -14.55 -9.37
CA LEU A 168 16.25 -15.36 -9.98
C LEU A 168 17.21 -14.54 -10.85
N ALA A 169 16.68 -13.55 -11.58
CA ALA A 169 17.49 -12.71 -12.46
C ALA A 169 18.19 -11.54 -11.73
N GLY A 170 17.92 -11.33 -10.44
CA GLY A 170 18.46 -10.19 -9.69
C GLY A 170 17.98 -8.83 -10.24
N ALA A 171 16.78 -8.79 -10.82
CA ALA A 171 16.19 -7.58 -11.39
C ALA A 171 15.65 -6.61 -10.33
N ARG A 172 15.21 -7.12 -9.17
CA ARG A 172 14.77 -6.30 -8.04
C ARG A 172 15.92 -6.18 -7.05
N ILE A 173 16.36 -4.96 -6.78
CA ILE A 173 17.50 -4.67 -5.90
C ILE A 173 17.00 -3.73 -4.81
N PHE A 174 17.23 -4.05 -3.55
CA PHE A 174 16.74 -3.28 -2.41
C PHE A 174 17.90 -2.75 -1.57
N GLY A 175 17.73 -1.57 -0.99
CA GLY A 175 18.77 -0.96 -0.16
C GLY A 175 18.37 0.42 0.36
N ASP A 176 19.36 1.13 0.89
CA ASP A 176 19.20 2.46 1.48
C ASP A 176 19.81 3.55 0.57
N LEU A 177 19.01 4.53 0.15
CA LEU A 177 19.48 5.68 -0.63
C LEU A 177 20.32 6.66 0.18
N SER A 178 20.20 6.64 1.51
CA SER A 178 21.03 7.47 2.39
C SER A 178 22.46 6.95 2.48
N ASP A 179 22.70 5.67 2.15
CA ASP A 179 24.02 5.07 2.06
C ASP A 179 24.56 5.21 0.62
N PRO A 180 25.62 6.01 0.37
CA PRO A 180 26.17 6.24 -0.97
C PRO A 180 26.85 5.01 -1.59
N ASP A 181 27.18 4.00 -0.77
CA ASP A 181 27.85 2.76 -1.17
C ASP A 181 26.88 1.59 -1.38
N SER A 182 25.60 1.80 -1.06
CA SER A 182 24.55 0.82 -1.31
C SER A 182 24.37 0.56 -2.81
N GLU A 183 23.93 -0.65 -3.16
CA GLU A 183 23.68 -1.01 -4.56
C GLU A 183 22.62 -0.10 -5.20
N VAL A 184 21.58 0.28 -4.45
CA VAL A 184 20.54 1.18 -4.96
C VAL A 184 21.10 2.56 -5.29
N SER A 185 21.98 3.11 -4.45
CA SER A 185 22.64 4.40 -4.67
C SER A 185 23.58 4.37 -5.89
N LYS A 186 24.28 3.26 -6.11
CA LYS A 186 25.11 3.06 -7.32
C LYS A 186 24.27 3.04 -8.59
N TYR A 187 23.10 2.40 -8.57
CA TYR A 187 22.18 2.39 -9.71
C TYR A 187 21.58 3.77 -9.99
N VAL A 188 21.26 4.55 -8.95
CA VAL A 188 20.86 5.95 -9.12
C VAL A 188 21.95 6.77 -9.81
N LYS A 189 23.21 6.63 -9.38
CA LYS A 189 24.37 7.28 -10.04
C LYS A 189 24.53 6.85 -11.51
N LYS A 190 24.15 5.62 -11.85
CA LYS A 190 24.14 5.09 -13.24
C LYS A 190 22.96 5.61 -14.08
N GLY A 191 22.02 6.34 -13.49
CA GLY A 191 20.86 6.90 -14.19
C GLY A 191 19.54 6.16 -13.96
N ALA A 192 19.41 5.38 -12.88
CA ALA A 192 18.10 4.84 -12.49
C ALA A 192 17.13 5.98 -12.09
N VAL A 193 15.93 5.98 -12.65
CA VAL A 193 14.95 7.07 -12.51
C VAL A 193 13.63 6.59 -11.91
N GLY A 194 13.01 7.45 -11.10
CA GLY A 194 11.63 7.29 -10.69
C GLY A 194 10.67 7.60 -11.84
N LEU A 195 9.46 7.03 -11.82
CA LEU A 195 8.40 7.40 -12.75
C LEU A 195 7.71 8.66 -12.24
N GLU A 196 8.14 9.81 -12.76
CA GLU A 196 7.63 11.14 -12.38
C GLU A 196 7.41 12.00 -13.62
N SER A 197 6.42 12.89 -13.53
CA SER A 197 6.16 13.95 -14.51
C SER A 197 6.29 15.32 -13.85
N SER A 198 6.15 16.39 -14.63
CA SER A 198 6.09 17.75 -14.06
C SER A 198 4.91 17.94 -13.11
N ALA A 199 3.80 17.25 -13.34
CA ALA A 199 2.61 17.30 -12.49
C ALA A 199 2.71 16.36 -11.28
N VAL A 200 3.43 15.25 -11.41
CA VAL A 200 3.60 14.23 -10.36
C VAL A 200 5.07 14.19 -9.97
N LYS A 201 5.45 15.08 -9.06
CA LYS A 201 6.81 15.23 -8.54
C LYS A 201 6.82 15.02 -7.03
N ILE A 202 6.75 13.76 -6.60
CA ILE A 202 6.57 13.33 -5.21
C ILE A 202 7.68 12.39 -4.72
N GLY A 203 8.75 12.19 -5.51
CA GLY A 203 9.94 11.42 -5.16
C GLY A 203 9.68 9.93 -4.95
N PRO A 204 9.31 9.14 -5.97
CA PRO A 204 9.15 7.70 -5.83
C PRO A 204 10.50 7.03 -5.55
N ASN A 205 10.51 6.19 -4.52
CA ASN A 205 11.70 5.43 -4.09
C ASN A 205 11.79 4.04 -4.73
N VAL A 206 10.88 3.70 -5.64
CA VAL A 206 11.12 2.66 -6.64
C VAL A 206 11.60 3.34 -7.92
N ARG A 207 12.76 2.91 -8.42
CA ARG A 207 13.39 3.48 -9.61
C ARG A 207 13.71 2.39 -10.62
N TYR A 208 13.70 2.75 -11.89
CA TYR A 208 13.88 1.85 -13.01
C TYR A 208 15.20 2.14 -13.72
N PHE A 209 15.87 1.08 -14.13
CA PHE A 209 17.12 1.13 -14.88
C PHE A 209 17.03 0.18 -16.07
N GLY A 210 17.64 0.57 -17.19
CA GLY A 210 17.80 -0.30 -18.34
C GLY A 210 18.17 0.48 -19.59
N ASN A 211 18.21 -0.22 -20.72
CA ASN A 211 18.55 0.37 -22.02
C ASN A 211 17.54 1.45 -22.46
N ALA A 212 17.98 2.30 -23.39
CA ALA A 212 17.22 3.47 -23.82
C ALA A 212 15.85 3.14 -24.43
N ARG A 213 15.72 2.04 -25.19
CA ARG A 213 14.44 1.65 -25.80
C ARG A 213 13.42 1.23 -24.75
N ASP A 214 13.81 0.40 -23.78
CA ASP A 214 12.90 -0.13 -22.76
C ASP A 214 12.52 0.95 -21.75
N MET A 215 13.48 1.80 -21.36
CA MET A 215 13.21 2.97 -20.52
C MET A 215 12.31 3.98 -21.22
N SER A 216 12.47 4.20 -22.53
CA SER A 216 11.57 5.08 -23.30
C SER A 216 10.15 4.53 -23.37
N LEU A 217 10.00 3.22 -23.60
CA LEU A 217 8.69 2.57 -23.59
C LEU A 217 8.03 2.63 -22.21
N LEU A 218 8.77 2.34 -21.14
CA LEU A 218 8.25 2.39 -19.77
C LEU A 218 7.80 3.81 -19.39
N THR A 219 8.67 4.79 -19.58
CA THR A 219 8.40 6.17 -19.13
C THR A 219 7.27 6.82 -19.91
N SER A 220 7.16 6.56 -21.22
CA SER A 220 6.03 7.07 -22.03
C SER A 220 4.69 6.38 -21.73
N THR A 221 4.70 5.14 -21.24
CA THR A 221 3.48 4.35 -20.99
C THR A 221 2.98 4.45 -19.55
N CYS A 222 3.88 4.50 -18.58
CA CYS A 222 3.56 4.26 -17.17
C CYS A 222 3.84 5.44 -16.24
N THR A 223 4.39 6.54 -16.74
CA THR A 223 4.58 7.75 -15.94
C THR A 223 3.24 8.45 -15.75
N PRO A 224 2.79 8.70 -14.50
CA PRO A 224 1.54 9.41 -14.27
C PRO A 224 1.65 10.86 -14.69
N LEU A 225 0.67 11.35 -15.47
CA LEU A 225 0.65 12.71 -16.02
C LEU A 225 -0.15 13.70 -15.18
N THR A 226 -0.91 13.21 -14.21
CA THR A 226 -1.74 14.02 -13.31
C THR A 226 -1.67 13.47 -11.89
N MET A 227 -1.84 14.35 -10.90
CA MET A 227 -2.07 13.95 -9.52
C MET A 227 -3.56 13.65 -9.33
N PRO A 228 -3.94 12.41 -8.98
CA PRO A 228 -5.33 12.12 -8.63
C PRO A 228 -5.74 12.91 -7.39
N VAL A 229 -7.00 13.33 -7.36
CA VAL A 229 -7.62 13.91 -6.18
C VAL A 229 -8.29 12.79 -5.39
N ALA A 230 -8.11 12.78 -4.07
CA ALA A 230 -8.83 11.85 -3.21
C ALA A 230 -10.34 12.13 -3.28
N ASP A 231 -11.11 11.23 -3.89
CA ASP A 231 -12.56 11.23 -3.71
C ASP A 231 -12.88 10.45 -2.44
N VAL A 232 -12.97 11.18 -1.33
CA VAL A 232 -13.31 10.54 -0.07
C VAL A 232 -14.77 10.09 -0.17
N ASN A 233 -15.01 8.80 -0.40
CA ASN A 233 -16.36 8.25 -0.46
C ASN A 233 -17.10 8.53 0.87
N MET A 234 -17.84 9.63 0.88
CA MET A 234 -18.45 10.20 2.07
C MET A 234 -19.52 9.27 2.64
N ARG A 235 -20.20 8.50 1.77
CA ARG A 235 -21.12 7.42 2.18
C ARG A 235 -20.37 6.34 2.97
N ARG A 236 -19.17 5.95 2.55
CA ARG A 236 -18.33 4.95 3.23
C ARG A 236 -17.81 5.48 4.57
N LEU A 237 -17.41 6.75 4.63
CA LEU A 237 -17.04 7.44 5.89
C LEU A 237 -18.20 7.51 6.90
N LEU A 238 -19.40 7.91 6.45
CA LEU A 238 -20.57 8.08 7.30
C LEU A 238 -21.06 6.73 7.85
N MET A 239 -21.09 5.68 7.04
CA MET A 239 -21.44 4.32 7.49
C MET A 239 -20.43 3.78 8.52
N GLY A 240 -19.12 4.01 8.32
CA GLY A 240 -18.08 3.59 9.26
C GLY A 240 -18.14 4.34 10.60
N ARG A 241 -18.46 5.64 10.61
CA ARG A 241 -18.65 6.42 11.85
C ARG A 241 -19.93 6.00 12.60
N LEU A 242 -21.02 5.71 11.89
CA LEU A 242 -22.26 5.22 12.49
C LEU A 242 -22.08 3.86 13.16
N ALA A 243 -21.34 2.93 12.52
CA ALA A 243 -21.04 1.62 13.08
C ALA A 243 -20.20 1.68 14.39
N LYS A 244 -19.24 2.60 14.49
CA LYS A 244 -18.48 2.82 15.74
C LYS A 244 -19.30 3.51 16.83
N SER A 245 -20.24 4.39 16.47
CA SER A 245 -21.10 5.09 17.42
C SER A 245 -22.13 4.16 18.07
N THR A 246 -22.70 3.22 17.31
CA THR A 246 -23.69 2.26 17.84
C THR A 246 -23.06 1.25 18.80
N PHE A 247 -21.81 0.83 18.60
CA PHE A 247 -21.18 -0.15 19.50
C PHE A 247 -20.59 0.42 20.80
N LYS A 248 -20.30 1.74 20.87
CA LYS A 248 -19.80 2.36 22.11
C LYS A 248 -20.92 2.70 23.12
N GLY A 249 -22.16 2.79 22.65
CA GLY A 249 -23.34 3.11 23.48
C GLY A 249 -24.17 1.90 23.95
N VAL A 250 -23.95 0.70 23.41
CA VAL A 250 -24.80 -0.47 23.66
C VAL A 250 -24.01 -1.55 24.43
N LYS A 251 -23.56 -1.23 25.64
CA LYS A 251 -23.24 -2.25 26.66
C LYS A 251 -24.36 -2.44 27.70
N ASN A 252 -25.37 -1.55 27.73
CA ASN A 252 -26.43 -1.56 28.75
C ASN A 252 -27.82 -1.96 28.25
N PHE A 253 -28.04 -2.22 26.96
CA PHE A 253 -29.37 -2.60 26.46
C PHE A 253 -29.76 -4.05 26.76
N ALA A 254 -28.78 -4.94 26.93
CA ALA A 254 -29.03 -6.33 27.33
C ALA A 254 -29.67 -6.44 28.73
N LEU A 255 -29.44 -5.46 29.62
CA LEU A 255 -30.07 -5.40 30.94
C LEU A 255 -31.50 -4.85 30.92
N LEU A 256 -31.87 -4.04 29.92
CA LEU A 256 -33.22 -3.50 29.78
C LEU A 256 -34.20 -4.50 29.14
N GLY A 257 -33.72 -5.35 28.23
CA GLY A 257 -34.53 -6.42 27.61
C GLY A 257 -34.98 -7.52 28.57
N MET A 258 -34.24 -7.75 29.66
CA MET A 258 -34.62 -8.71 30.71
C MET A 258 -35.65 -8.15 31.71
N ALA A 259 -35.76 -6.82 31.86
CA ALA A 259 -36.77 -6.23 32.73
C ALA A 259 -38.17 -6.21 32.09
N GLY A 260 -38.26 -6.06 30.76
CA GLY A 260 -39.53 -6.03 30.03
C GLY A 260 -40.18 -7.41 29.84
N SER A 261 -39.39 -8.49 29.88
CA SER A 261 -39.89 -9.87 29.72
C SER A 261 -40.47 -10.45 31.01
N LEU A 262 -40.17 -9.87 32.17
CA LEU A 262 -40.72 -10.27 33.47
C LEU A 262 -42.05 -9.59 33.81
N LEU A 263 -42.48 -8.57 33.06
CA LEU A 263 -43.74 -7.85 33.29
C LEU A 263 -44.89 -8.31 32.39
N ILE A 264 -44.63 -9.20 31.43
CA ILE A 264 -45.62 -9.66 30.43
C ILE A 264 -46.13 -11.08 30.75
N SER A 265 -45.50 -11.81 31.68
CA SER A 265 -45.89 -13.21 32.00
C SER A 265 -47.09 -13.37 32.93
N ASP A 266 -47.67 -12.30 33.47
CA ASP A 266 -48.73 -12.39 34.50
C ASP A 266 -50.14 -12.00 34.02
N THR A 267 -50.38 -11.84 32.71
CA THR A 267 -51.70 -11.39 32.20
C THR A 267 -52.30 -12.23 31.06
N GLU A 268 -52.08 -13.54 31.04
CA GLU A 268 -52.87 -14.44 30.17
C GLU A 268 -53.25 -15.75 30.89
N SER A 269 -54.11 -15.64 31.91
CA SER A 269 -54.96 -16.76 32.31
C SER A 269 -56.30 -16.23 32.82
N GLU A 270 -57.26 -15.96 31.93
CA GLU A 270 -58.69 -16.14 32.21
C GLU A 270 -59.56 -15.96 30.95
N LYS A 271 -60.36 -17.00 30.69
CA LYS A 271 -61.64 -17.03 29.95
C LYS A 271 -61.63 -17.29 28.44
N GLN A 272 -61.69 -18.59 28.11
CA GLN A 272 -62.60 -19.13 27.10
C GLN A 272 -63.93 -19.48 27.78
N ASP A 273 -65.03 -18.93 27.27
CA ASP A 273 -66.34 -19.57 27.08
C ASP A 273 -66.89 -19.07 25.73
#